data_AF-A0A4R3XSW1-F1
#
_entry.id   AF-A0A4R3XSW1-F1
#
_cell.length_a   1.000
_cell.length_b   1.000
_cell.length_c   1.000
_cell.angle_alpha   90.00
_cell.angle_beta   90.00
_cell.angle_gamma   90.00
#
_symmetry.space_group_name_H-M   'P 1'
#
loop_
_entity.id
_entity.type
_entity.pdbx_description
1 polymer ?
#
loop_
_entity_poly.entity_id
_entity_poly.type
_entity_poly.pdbx_seq_one_letter_code
_entity_poly.pdbx_strand_id
1 'polypeptide(L)'
;MIQTYWCPGPWPWQWFRMCTREVPDPPPDPCQTPECVNAKAKLAGARGRFKSNCDGLRMVTALLKLLKQILATPIWVIVVLAIIAAIISGPIAVIIWSLIALYGITWVLFLALGNMAVAISISLNQARIDVIDALKDVVANCPDQCRGDMSIPNCNLE
;
A
#
# COMPACT_ATOMS: atom_id res chain seq x y z
N MET A 1 38.50 18.42 1.12
CA MET A 1 38.29 19.75 0.48
C MET A 1 39.38 20.74 0.92
N ILE A 2 39.91 21.62 0.05
CA ILE A 2 40.92 22.63 0.44
C ILE A 2 40.21 23.92 0.86
N GLN A 3 40.41 24.36 2.10
CA GLN A 3 39.85 25.62 2.59
C GLN A 3 40.96 26.68 2.65
N THR A 4 40.73 27.80 1.99
CA THR A 4 41.60 28.98 2.03
C THR A 4 41.20 29.90 3.17
N TYR A 5 42.19 30.34 3.97
CA TYR A 5 42.00 31.31 5.05
C TYR A 5 43.20 32.24 5.16
N TRP A 6 43.00 33.38 5.83
CA TRP A 6 44.06 34.38 6.05
C TRP A 6 44.90 34.00 7.27
N CYS A 7 46.21 33.88 7.08
CA CYS A 7 47.19 33.69 8.14
C CYS A 7 48.02 34.97 8.34
N PRO A 8 48.53 35.23 9.55
CA PRO A 8 49.56 36.24 9.75
C PRO A 8 50.79 35.93 8.86
N GLY A 9 51.32 36.97 8.22
CA GLY A 9 52.52 36.83 7.39
C GLY A 9 53.78 36.59 8.24
N PRO A 10 54.81 35.93 7.68
CA PRO A 10 56.05 35.68 8.42
C PRO A 10 56.94 36.93 8.59
N TRP A 11 56.59 38.05 7.94
CA TRP A 11 57.37 39.29 7.94
C TRP A 11 56.52 40.48 8.39
N PRO A 12 57.10 41.47 9.07
CA PRO A 12 56.37 42.60 9.68
C PRO A 12 55.67 43.53 8.67
N TRP A 13 56.07 43.53 7.39
CA TRP A 13 55.38 44.27 6.32
C TRP A 13 54.29 43.45 5.60
N GLN A 14 54.17 42.16 5.88
CA GLN A 14 53.12 41.28 5.36
C GLN A 14 52.08 41.02 6.46
N TRP A 15 51.05 41.86 6.49
CA TRP A 15 49.98 41.75 7.50
C TRP A 15 49.22 40.41 7.39
N PHE A 16 48.91 39.94 6.18
CA PHE A 16 48.24 38.66 5.95
C PHE A 16 48.71 37.94 4.68
N ARG A 17 48.74 36.60 4.70
CA ARG A 17 48.91 35.73 3.51
C ARG A 17 47.75 34.75 3.38
N MET A 18 47.47 34.30 2.17
CA MET A 18 46.58 33.15 1.97
C MET A 18 47.30 31.85 2.35
N CYS A 19 46.65 31.08 3.22
CA CYS A 19 47.03 29.71 3.53
C CYS A 19 45.94 28.76 3.10
N THR A 20 46.33 27.55 2.76
CA THR A 20 45.44 26.41 2.56
C THR A 20 45.68 25.42 3.69
N ARG A 21 44.61 24.93 4.33
CA ARG A 21 44.70 23.67 5.07
C ARG A 21 43.88 22.61 4.37
N GLU A 22 44.36 21.38 4.45
CA GLU A 22 43.53 20.22 4.19
C GLU A 22 42.53 20.12 5.33
N VAL A 23 41.25 20.35 5.02
CA VAL A 23 40.18 20.01 5.94
C VAL A 23 39.85 18.54 5.66
N PRO A 24 39.98 17.64 6.65
CA PRO A 24 39.47 16.28 6.51
C PRO A 24 38.02 16.38 6.06
N ASP A 25 37.65 15.69 4.98
CA ASP A 25 36.27 15.71 4.53
C ASP A 25 35.38 15.25 5.71
N PRO A 26 34.23 15.92 5.93
CA PRO A 26 33.31 15.48 6.97
C PRO A 26 32.99 14.00 6.72
N PRO A 27 32.96 13.16 7.76
CA PRO A 27 32.66 11.75 7.59
C PRO A 27 31.35 11.64 6.79
N PRO A 28 31.30 10.74 5.78
CA PRO A 28 30.11 10.59 4.95
C PRO A 28 28.91 10.39 5.87
N ASP A 29 27.86 11.17 5.62
CA ASP A 29 26.66 11.17 6.44
C ASP A 29 26.15 9.71 6.56
N PRO A 30 26.13 9.12 7.77
CA PRO A 30 25.90 7.68 7.93
C PRO A 30 24.49 7.26 7.47
N CYS A 31 23.59 8.22 7.24
CA CYS A 31 22.28 8.01 6.66
C CYS A 31 22.27 7.90 5.13
N GLN A 32 23.33 8.33 4.46
CA GLN A 32 23.48 8.35 2.99
C GLN A 32 24.36 7.22 2.47
N THR A 33 24.72 6.25 3.32
CA THR A 33 25.40 5.05 2.85
C THR A 33 24.52 4.36 1.80
N PRO A 34 25.10 3.87 0.68
CA PRO A 34 24.33 3.25 -0.40
C PRO A 34 23.51 2.06 0.11
N GLU A 35 24.00 1.34 1.11
CA GLU A 35 23.27 0.24 1.76
C GLU A 35 22.01 0.73 2.48
N CYS A 36 22.11 1.80 3.27
CA CYS A 36 20.97 2.35 3.99
C CYS A 36 19.93 2.98 3.04
N VAL A 37 20.38 3.67 2.00
CA VAL A 37 19.48 4.26 0.98
C VAL A 37 18.74 3.17 0.20
N ASN A 38 19.43 2.10 -0.21
CA ASN A 38 18.80 0.98 -0.91
C ASN A 38 17.82 0.22 -0.03
N ALA A 39 18.14 -0.02 1.25
CA ALA A 39 17.23 -0.65 2.20
C ALA A 39 15.95 0.18 2.41
N LYS A 40 16.07 1.51 2.53
CA LYS A 40 14.92 2.42 2.61
C LYS A 40 14.08 2.44 1.34
N ALA A 41 14.71 2.40 0.17
CA ALA A 41 13.99 2.34 -1.09
C ALA A 41 13.17 1.05 -1.22
N LYS A 42 13.74 -0.10 -0.81
CA LYS A 42 13.01 -1.37 -0.72
C LYS A 42 11.83 -1.29 0.24
N LEU A 43 12.03 -0.71 1.43
CA LEU A 43 10.96 -0.51 2.41
C LEU A 43 9.82 0.36 1.86
N ALA A 44 10.15 1.46 1.18
CA ALA A 44 9.17 2.34 0.55
C ALA A 44 8.36 1.61 -0.54
N GLY A 45 9.04 0.80 -1.36
CA GLY A 45 8.38 -0.05 -2.37
C GLY A 45 7.45 -1.08 -1.76
N ALA A 46 7.88 -1.78 -0.70
CA ALA A 46 7.07 -2.76 0.01
C ALA A 46 5.83 -2.12 0.66
N ARG A 47 5.99 -0.95 1.30
CA ARG A 47 4.87 -0.17 1.85
C ARG A 47 3.88 0.28 0.77
N GLY A 48 4.37 0.69 -0.39
CA GLY A 48 3.52 1.06 -1.54
C GLY A 48 2.64 -0.11 -2.01
N ARG A 49 3.23 -1.31 -2.14
CA ARG A 49 2.48 -2.53 -2.48
C ARG A 49 1.46 -2.92 -1.41
N PHE A 50 1.85 -2.86 -0.13
CA PHE A 50 0.93 -3.13 0.98
C PHE A 50 -0.27 -2.16 0.97
N LYS A 51 -0.03 -0.86 0.77
CA LYS A 51 -1.09 0.15 0.69
C LYS A 51 -2.03 -0.11 -0.49
N SER A 52 -1.49 -0.37 -1.67
CA SER A 52 -2.29 -0.68 -2.86
C SER A 52 -3.19 -1.91 -2.66
N ASN A 53 -2.67 -2.98 -2.05
CA ASN A 53 -3.45 -4.18 -1.78
C ASN A 53 -4.51 -3.92 -0.70
N CYS A 54 -4.20 -3.09 0.30
CA CYS A 54 -5.14 -2.70 1.36
C CYS A 54 -6.31 -1.88 0.79
N ASP A 55 -6.03 -0.88 -0.05
CA ASP A 55 -7.05 -0.07 -0.71
C ASP A 55 -7.95 -0.93 -1.62
N GLY A 56 -7.35 -1.89 -2.34
CA GLY A 56 -8.09 -2.88 -3.12
C GLY A 56 -9.02 -3.73 -2.25
N LEU A 57 -8.51 -4.28 -1.15
CA LEU A 57 -9.31 -5.09 -0.22
C LEU A 57 -10.47 -4.28 0.39
N ARG A 58 -10.24 -3.02 0.74
CA ARG A 58 -11.27 -2.11 1.27
C ARG A 58 -12.39 -1.88 0.26
N MET A 59 -12.04 -1.64 -1.00
CA MET A 59 -13.01 -1.45 -2.08
C MET A 59 -13.84 -2.72 -2.32
N VAL A 60 -13.20 -3.88 -2.38
CA VAL A 60 -13.91 -5.16 -2.56
C VAL A 60 -14.81 -5.46 -1.36
N THR A 61 -14.35 -5.22 -0.13
CA THR A 61 -15.15 -5.45 1.07
C THR A 61 -16.36 -4.52 1.14
N ALA A 62 -16.21 -3.25 0.76
CA ALA A 62 -17.31 -2.30 0.66
C ALA A 62 -18.35 -2.73 -0.39
N LEU A 63 -17.90 -3.19 -1.56
CA LEU A 63 -18.76 -3.75 -2.59
C LEU A 63 -19.50 -4.99 -2.08
N LEU A 64 -18.81 -5.94 -1.45
CA LEU A 64 -19.42 -7.14 -0.87
C LEU A 64 -20.47 -6.79 0.18
N LYS A 65 -20.27 -5.74 0.99
CA LYS A 65 -21.25 -5.27 1.97
C LYS A 65 -22.53 -4.76 1.30
N LEU A 66 -22.39 -3.99 0.21
CA LEU A 66 -23.53 -3.53 -0.61
C LEU A 66 -24.25 -4.70 -1.29
N LEU A 67 -23.51 -5.61 -1.91
CA LEU A 67 -24.08 -6.80 -2.55
C LEU A 67 -24.82 -7.66 -1.52
N LYS A 68 -24.24 -7.88 -0.33
CA LYS A 68 -24.87 -8.65 0.74
C LYS A 68 -26.23 -8.06 1.18
N GLN A 69 -26.38 -6.74 1.13
CA GLN A 69 -27.64 -6.08 1.43
C GLN A 69 -28.71 -6.37 0.37
N ILE A 70 -28.32 -6.42 -0.91
CA ILE A 70 -29.23 -6.79 -2.02
C ILE A 70 -29.58 -8.30 -1.94
N LEU A 71 -28.58 -9.12 -1.62
CA LEU A 71 -28.67 -10.57 -1.45
C LEU A 71 -29.30 -11.00 -0.11
N ALA A 72 -29.68 -10.05 0.75
CA ALA A 72 -30.42 -10.34 1.98
C ALA A 72 -31.84 -10.85 1.71
N THR A 73 -32.31 -10.70 0.46
CA THR A 73 -33.60 -11.22 0.02
C THR A 73 -33.60 -12.75 0.08
N PRO A 74 -34.51 -13.40 0.84
CA PRO A 74 -34.50 -14.84 0.97
C PRO A 74 -34.82 -15.53 -0.36
N ILE A 75 -34.12 -16.61 -0.66
CA ILE A 75 -34.26 -17.39 -1.91
C ILE A 75 -35.72 -17.76 -2.19
N TRP A 76 -36.52 -18.04 -1.15
CA TRP A 76 -37.95 -18.34 -1.28
C TRP A 76 -38.75 -17.25 -1.99
N VAL A 77 -38.39 -15.97 -1.82
CA VAL A 77 -39.07 -14.86 -2.52
C VAL A 77 -38.81 -14.94 -4.03
N ILE A 78 -37.59 -15.30 -4.44
CA ILE A 78 -37.23 -15.51 -5.85
C ILE A 78 -37.99 -16.72 -6.42
N VAL A 79 -38.09 -17.81 -5.66
CA VAL A 79 -38.83 -19.02 -6.07
C VAL A 79 -40.31 -18.70 -6.28
N VAL A 80 -40.94 -17.97 -5.35
CA VAL A 80 -42.35 -17.55 -5.47
C VAL A 80 -42.53 -16.64 -6.69
N LEU A 81 -41.63 -15.67 -6.92
CA LEU A 81 -41.67 -14.80 -8.10
C LEU A 81 -41.54 -15.59 -9.41
N ALA A 82 -40.69 -16.63 -9.45
CA ALA A 82 -40.55 -17.48 -10.62
C ALA A 82 -41.84 -18.27 -10.92
N ILE A 83 -42.52 -18.77 -9.89
CA ILE A 83 -43.82 -19.45 -10.05
C ILE A 83 -44.89 -18.47 -10.56
N ILE A 84 -44.94 -17.25 -9.99
CA ILE A 84 -45.89 -16.21 -10.43
C ILE A 84 -45.63 -15.82 -11.89
N ALA A 85 -44.36 -15.65 -12.29
CA ALA A 85 -43.97 -15.31 -13.66
C ALA A 85 -44.27 -16.43 -14.67
N ALA A 86 -44.30 -17.69 -14.22
CA ALA A 86 -44.69 -18.82 -15.07
C ALA A 86 -46.20 -18.88 -15.32
N ILE A 87 -47.01 -18.35 -14.38
CA ILE A 87 -48.48 -18.33 -14.48
C ILE A 87 -48.97 -17.10 -15.24
N ILE A 88 -48.35 -15.94 -15.02
CA ILE A 88 -48.73 -14.68 -15.69
C ILE A 88 -48.09 -14.64 -17.08
N SER A 89 -48.90 -14.45 -18.12
CA SER A 89 -48.40 -14.16 -19.48
C SER A 89 -48.47 -12.66 -19.78
N GLY A 90 -47.57 -12.17 -20.64
CA GLY A 90 -47.53 -10.76 -21.06
C GLY A 90 -46.28 -10.00 -20.60
N PRO A 91 -46.24 -8.67 -20.81
CA PRO A 91 -45.03 -7.85 -20.60
C PRO A 91 -44.56 -7.83 -19.13
N ILE A 92 -45.48 -8.06 -18.18
CA ILE A 92 -45.16 -8.14 -16.75
C ILE A 92 -44.26 -9.35 -16.45
N ALA A 93 -44.48 -10.49 -17.13
CA ALA A 93 -43.64 -11.67 -16.97
C ALA A 93 -42.18 -11.40 -17.38
N VAL A 94 -41.98 -10.64 -18.46
CA VAL A 94 -40.64 -10.25 -18.93
C VAL A 94 -39.91 -9.42 -17.88
N ILE A 95 -40.62 -8.51 -17.19
CA ILE A 95 -40.05 -7.69 -16.11
C ILE A 95 -39.63 -8.59 -14.94
N ILE A 96 -40.47 -9.54 -14.53
CA ILE A 96 -40.15 -10.44 -13.42
C ILE A 96 -38.95 -11.34 -13.77
N TRP A 97 -38.91 -11.92 -14.98
CA TRP A 97 -37.76 -12.69 -15.45
C TRP A 97 -36.48 -11.85 -15.51
N SER A 98 -36.57 -10.58 -15.90
CA SER A 98 -35.42 -9.66 -15.89
C SER A 98 -34.90 -9.41 -14.47
N LEU A 99 -35.80 -9.27 -13.49
CA LEU A 99 -35.41 -9.13 -12.07
C LEU A 99 -34.75 -10.40 -11.53
N ILE A 100 -35.26 -11.58 -11.88
CA ILE A 100 -34.65 -12.87 -11.50
C ILE A 100 -33.25 -13.00 -12.12
N ALA A 101 -33.09 -12.63 -13.40
CA ALA A 101 -31.80 -12.64 -14.07
C ALA A 101 -30.80 -11.67 -13.41
N LEU A 102 -31.21 -10.43 -13.11
CA LEU A 102 -30.41 -9.45 -12.38
C LEU A 102 -29.98 -9.97 -11.01
N TYR A 103 -30.88 -10.62 -10.28
CA TYR A 103 -30.57 -11.25 -9.00
C TYR A 103 -29.50 -12.35 -9.16
N GLY A 104 -29.65 -13.21 -10.17
CA GLY A 104 -28.66 -14.24 -10.50
C GLY A 104 -27.27 -13.66 -10.84
N ILE A 105 -27.23 -12.60 -11.66
CA ILE A 105 -25.98 -11.90 -12.00
C ILE A 105 -25.32 -11.32 -10.74
N THR A 106 -26.11 -10.72 -9.85
CA THR A 106 -25.61 -10.18 -8.58
C THR A 106 -25.03 -11.28 -7.69
N TRP A 107 -25.63 -12.47 -7.69
CA TRP A 107 -25.11 -13.65 -6.98
C TRP A 107 -23.75 -14.09 -7.51
N VAL A 108 -23.59 -14.16 -8.83
CA VAL A 108 -22.31 -14.50 -9.48
C VAL A 108 -21.24 -13.45 -9.18
N LEU A 109 -21.59 -12.18 -9.24
CA LEU A 109 -20.70 -11.07 -8.88
C LEU A 109 -20.24 -11.18 -7.42
N PHE A 110 -21.14 -11.53 -6.50
CA PHE A 110 -20.79 -11.73 -5.09
C PHE A 110 -19.76 -12.84 -4.90
N LEU A 111 -19.94 -13.99 -5.57
CA LEU A 111 -18.96 -15.07 -5.54
C LEU A 111 -17.61 -14.65 -6.13
N ALA A 112 -17.63 -13.99 -7.30
CA ALA A 112 -16.41 -13.55 -7.98
C ALA A 112 -15.63 -12.55 -7.13
N LEU A 113 -16.31 -11.54 -6.56
CA LEU A 113 -15.71 -10.56 -5.65
C LEU A 113 -15.24 -11.20 -4.34
N GLY A 114 -15.96 -12.21 -3.83
CA GLY A 114 -15.54 -12.98 -2.67
C GLY A 114 -14.20 -13.70 -2.91
N ASN A 115 -14.07 -14.37 -4.06
CA ASN A 115 -12.81 -15.02 -4.45
C ASN A 115 -11.67 -14.01 -4.64
N MET A 116 -11.95 -12.84 -5.24
CA MET A 116 -10.98 -11.75 -5.35
C MET A 116 -10.55 -11.23 -3.98
N ALA A 117 -11.48 -11.07 -3.03
CA ALA A 117 -11.16 -10.66 -1.67
C ALA A 117 -10.21 -11.66 -0.98
N VAL A 118 -10.44 -12.97 -1.15
CA VAL A 118 -9.54 -14.00 -0.61
C VAL A 118 -8.15 -13.90 -1.27
N ALA A 119 -8.08 -13.79 -2.59
CA ALA A 119 -6.80 -13.66 -3.29
C ALA A 119 -6.01 -12.41 -2.85
N ILE A 120 -6.71 -11.28 -2.70
CA ILE A 120 -6.10 -10.03 -2.21
C ILE A 120 -5.65 -10.20 -0.76
N SER A 121 -6.42 -10.86 0.10
CA SER A 121 -6.03 -11.08 1.51
C SER A 121 -4.75 -11.91 1.65
N ILE A 122 -4.57 -12.92 0.78
CA ILE A 122 -3.35 -13.72 0.71
C ILE A 122 -2.19 -12.84 0.24
N SER A 123 -2.39 -12.04 -0.82
CA SER A 123 -1.36 -11.12 -1.33
C SER A 123 -0.97 -10.04 -0.30
N LEU A 124 -1.90 -9.63 0.55
CA LEU A 124 -1.67 -8.65 1.61
C LEU A 124 -0.82 -9.23 2.73
N ASN A 125 -1.06 -10.49 3.11
CA ASN A 125 -0.21 -11.21 4.06
C ASN A 125 1.22 -11.36 3.53
N GLN A 126 1.38 -11.70 2.24
CA GLN A 126 2.69 -11.76 1.63
C GLN A 126 3.38 -10.40 1.63
N ALA A 127 2.69 -9.34 1.21
CA ALA A 127 3.23 -7.98 1.24
C ALA A 127 3.60 -7.52 2.66
N ARG A 128 2.86 -7.98 3.69
CA ARG A 128 3.19 -7.70 5.10
C ARG A 128 4.51 -8.37 5.49
N ILE A 129 4.72 -9.63 5.09
CA ILE A 129 5.98 -10.35 5.30
C ILE A 129 7.12 -9.60 4.61
N ASP A 130 6.93 -9.16 3.36
CA ASP A 130 7.93 -8.40 2.61
C ASP A 130 8.29 -7.06 3.29
N VAL A 131 7.31 -6.37 3.90
CA VAL A 131 7.57 -5.15 4.70
C VAL A 131 8.36 -5.46 5.97
N ILE A 132 8.04 -6.56 6.66
CA ILE A 132 8.78 -6.98 7.87
C ILE A 132 10.23 -7.34 7.51
N ASP A 133 10.44 -8.01 6.38
CA ASP A 133 11.76 -8.36 5.89
C ASP A 133 12.57 -7.11 5.51
N ALA A 134 11.96 -6.18 4.77
CA ALA A 134 12.58 -4.90 4.44
C ALA A 134 12.88 -4.03 5.69
N LEU A 135 12.07 -4.12 6.75
CA LEU A 135 12.36 -3.48 8.03
C LEU A 135 13.60 -4.08 8.69
N LYS A 136 13.76 -5.41 8.67
CA LYS A 136 14.97 -6.07 9.18
C LYS A 136 16.22 -5.66 8.40
N ASP A 137 16.11 -5.54 7.08
CA ASP A 137 17.18 -5.02 6.22
C ASP A 137 17.59 -3.58 6.61
N VAL A 138 16.61 -2.72 6.94
CA VAL A 138 16.89 -1.35 7.41
C VAL A 138 17.52 -1.36 8.81
N VAL A 139 17.08 -2.25 9.72
CA VAL A 139 17.72 -2.41 11.04
C VAL A 139 19.19 -2.83 10.89
N ALA A 140 19.47 -3.78 9.99
CA ALA A 140 20.82 -4.31 9.80
C ALA A 140 21.79 -3.30 9.18
N ASN A 141 21.31 -2.50 8.21
CA ASN A 141 22.18 -1.67 7.37
C ASN A 141 22.12 -0.16 7.68
N CYS A 142 21.13 0.31 8.45
CA CYS A 142 21.02 1.71 8.86
C CYS A 142 21.27 1.88 10.38
N PRO A 143 22.07 2.89 10.80
CA PRO A 143 22.17 3.27 12.20
C PRO A 143 20.84 3.84 12.72
N ASP A 144 20.60 3.72 14.03
CA ASP A 144 19.30 4.02 14.67
C ASP A 144 18.70 5.38 14.31
N GLN A 145 19.55 6.42 14.30
CA GLN A 145 19.17 7.79 13.95
C GLN A 145 18.65 7.96 12.51
N CYS A 146 18.93 6.99 11.64
CA CYS A 146 18.55 7.03 10.22
C CYS A 146 17.36 6.12 9.90
N ARG A 147 16.86 5.29 10.82
CA ARG A 147 15.87 4.23 10.50
C ARG A 147 14.48 4.78 10.15
N GLY A 148 14.12 5.94 10.69
CA GLY A 148 12.82 6.58 10.43
C GLY A 148 11.65 5.81 11.06
N ASP A 149 10.47 5.87 10.43
CA ASP A 149 9.28 5.17 10.92
C ASP A 149 9.40 3.65 10.69
N MET A 150 9.40 2.89 11.80
CA MET A 150 9.51 1.43 11.86
C MET A 150 8.17 0.74 12.13
N SER A 151 7.06 1.48 12.09
CA SER A 151 5.74 0.91 12.31
C SER A 151 5.39 -0.13 11.23
N ILE A 152 4.82 -1.24 11.68
CA ILE A 152 4.26 -2.27 10.80
C ILE A 152 2.91 -1.74 10.31
N PRO A 153 2.72 -1.59 8.98
CA PRO A 153 1.47 -1.07 8.46
C PRO A 153 0.34 -2.06 8.75
N ASN A 154 -0.81 -1.51 9.16
CA ASN A 154 -2.01 -2.29 9.43
C ASN A 154 -3.13 -1.82 8.51
N CYS A 155 -3.89 -2.77 7.96
CA CYS A 155 -5.01 -2.44 7.08
C CYS A 155 -6.27 -2.34 7.94
N ASN A 156 -6.73 -1.12 8.24
CA ASN A 156 -8.01 -0.96 8.93
C ASN A 156 -9.16 -1.17 7.93
N LEU A 157 -9.96 -2.21 8.16
CA LEU A 157 -11.09 -2.60 7.33
C LEU A 157 -12.45 -2.22 7.93
N GLU A 158 -12.46 -1.45 9.03
CA GLU A 158 -13.68 -0.89 9.64
C GLU A 158 -14.42 0.09 8.71
#